data_AF-A0A1R0V9S5-F1
#
_entry.id   AF-A0A1R0V9S5-F1
#
_cell.length_a   1.000
_cell.length_b   1.000
_cell.length_c   1.000
_cell.angle_alpha   90.00
_cell.angle_beta   90.00
_cell.angle_gamma   90.00
#
_symmetry.space_group_name_H-M   'P 1'
#
loop_
_entity.id
_entity.type
_entity.pdbx_description
1 polymer ?
#
loop_
_entity_poly.entity_id
_entity_poly.type
_entity_poly.pdbx_seq_one_letter_code
_entity_poly.pdbx_strand_id
1 'polypeptide(L)'
;MRFAPVAATLFIALSVGVSGCTGAPDREEEASNIRTRIAAMPGVSDVDLIYDNGVLEGTRFELDIAMDEATDQQVGAVATQLDELRGDNFAKFDQSVKIVVAKGTSIAGGADLPDDIEHVTGLVRRLHADTPAREIRWFSGGAPDESKVRILEAEAPDAAVDAIVRIFTDRPPSEIEVSAADRVADPHWMIFNRFTPADKQRIDRQLAAAAPADPGWIGVRDGWIDRLTFGVPAPASAYEDVVRTIHALEAGPAHPVSLTWVWDGDPSRRGEPRWAGSAMIGKCDYVNGDRTKTEPLVPDALALQQRIRDEFDTCLK
;
A
#
# COMPACT_ATOMS: atom_id res chain seq x y z
N MET A 1 15.96 -65.44 -56.20
CA MET A 1 14.76 -66.07 -56.81
C MET A 1 13.75 -66.23 -55.68
N ARG A 2 12.56 -65.61 -55.60
CA ARG A 2 11.66 -64.97 -56.57
C ARG A 2 10.84 -63.86 -55.86
N PHE A 3 10.72 -62.73 -56.54
CA PHE A 3 9.59 -61.78 -56.67
C PHE A 3 8.61 -61.50 -55.51
N ALA A 4 8.55 -60.21 -55.13
CA ALA A 4 7.47 -59.51 -54.40
C ALA A 4 6.19 -59.37 -55.28
N PRO A 5 5.00 -58.92 -54.77
CA PRO A 5 4.78 -57.48 -54.50
C PRO A 5 3.69 -57.06 -53.45
N VAL A 6 3.87 -55.82 -52.94
CA VAL A 6 2.90 -54.70 -52.79
C VAL A 6 1.82 -54.67 -51.67
N ALA A 7 2.11 -53.76 -50.73
CA ALA A 7 1.31 -52.64 -50.17
C ALA A 7 -0.03 -52.86 -49.44
N ALA A 8 -0.10 -52.33 -48.21
CA ALA A 8 -0.99 -51.22 -47.87
C ALA A 8 -0.55 -50.53 -46.57
N THR A 9 -0.26 -49.25 -46.69
CA THR A 9 0.09 -48.28 -45.66
C THR A 9 -1.15 -47.94 -44.82
N LEU A 10 -1.04 -47.97 -43.49
CA LEU A 10 -1.96 -47.25 -42.60
C LEU A 10 -1.13 -46.34 -41.69
N PHE A 11 -0.92 -45.11 -42.16
CA PHE A 11 -0.44 -44.00 -41.34
C PHE A 11 -1.60 -43.60 -40.41
N ILE A 12 -1.53 -43.98 -39.14
CA ILE A 12 -2.36 -43.36 -38.11
C ILE A 12 -1.61 -42.12 -37.65
N ALA A 13 -1.96 -40.98 -38.25
CA ALA A 13 -1.62 -39.67 -37.72
C ALA A 13 -2.42 -39.48 -36.42
N LEU A 14 -1.80 -39.79 -35.29
CA LEU A 14 -2.24 -39.30 -33.98
C LEU A 14 -1.87 -37.82 -33.92
N SER A 15 -2.77 -36.96 -34.39
CA SER A 15 -2.81 -35.55 -34.02
C SER A 15 -3.15 -35.47 -32.53
N VAL A 16 -2.11 -35.61 -31.70
CA VAL A 16 -2.15 -35.26 -30.29
C VAL A 16 -2.39 -33.76 -30.24
N GLY A 17 -3.64 -33.39 -29.95
CA GLY A 17 -3.97 -32.02 -29.58
C GLY A 17 -3.09 -31.64 -28.41
N VAL A 18 -2.21 -30.67 -28.63
CA VAL A 18 -1.48 -29.98 -27.57
C VAL A 18 -2.52 -29.12 -26.85
N SER A 19 -3.35 -29.75 -26.00
CA SER A 19 -4.15 -29.02 -25.02
C SER A 19 -3.16 -28.39 -24.05
N GLY A 20 -3.14 -27.06 -24.07
CA GLY A 20 -2.03 -26.23 -23.62
C GLY A 20 -1.65 -26.39 -22.15
N CYS A 21 -0.36 -26.24 -21.90
CA CYS A 21 0.22 -26.18 -20.56
C CYS A 21 0.03 -24.80 -19.89
N THR A 22 -0.79 -23.90 -20.45
CA THR A 22 -1.35 -22.73 -19.77
C THR A 22 -2.81 -23.05 -19.45
N GLY A 23 -3.22 -22.99 -18.18
CA GLY A 23 -4.57 -23.38 -17.75
C GLY A 23 -5.72 -22.48 -18.24
N ALA A 24 -5.42 -21.45 -19.03
CA ALA A 24 -6.36 -20.51 -19.62
C ALA A 24 -6.18 -20.43 -21.15
N PRO A 25 -7.29 -20.35 -21.92
CA PRO A 25 -7.22 -20.12 -23.36
C PRO A 25 -6.60 -18.76 -23.67
N ASP A 26 -5.98 -18.64 -24.84
CA ASP A 26 -5.52 -17.35 -25.35
C ASP A 26 -6.71 -16.45 -25.72
N ARG A 27 -6.61 -15.18 -25.32
CA ARG A 27 -7.63 -14.13 -25.33
C ARG A 27 -7.11 -12.79 -25.85
N GLU A 28 -6.01 -12.79 -26.61
CA GLU A 28 -5.38 -11.57 -27.12
C GLU A 28 -6.36 -10.74 -27.99
N GLU A 29 -7.16 -11.41 -28.83
CA GLU A 29 -8.16 -10.73 -29.67
C GLU A 29 -9.27 -10.09 -28.83
N GLU A 30 -9.77 -10.79 -27.80
CA GLU A 30 -10.73 -10.25 -26.86
C GLU A 30 -10.13 -9.06 -26.10
N ALA A 31 -8.91 -9.15 -25.59
CA ALA A 31 -8.24 -8.06 -24.87
C ALA A 31 -8.05 -6.81 -25.76
N SER A 32 -7.65 -7.01 -27.02
CA SER A 32 -7.51 -5.93 -28.01
C SER A 32 -8.85 -5.28 -28.36
N ASN A 33 -9.92 -6.07 -28.45
CA ASN A 33 -11.27 -5.55 -28.64
C ASN A 33 -11.73 -4.72 -27.44
N ILE A 34 -11.46 -5.17 -26.20
CA ILE A 34 -11.75 -4.39 -24.99
C ILE A 34 -11.04 -3.04 -25.05
N ARG A 35 -9.72 -3.03 -25.28
CA ARG A 35 -8.94 -1.80 -25.42
C ARG A 35 -9.54 -0.85 -26.46
N THR A 36 -9.86 -1.37 -27.64
CA THR A 36 -10.43 -0.57 -28.74
C THR A 36 -11.77 0.04 -28.37
N ARG A 37 -12.65 -0.73 -27.73
CA ARG A 37 -13.97 -0.24 -27.32
C ARG A 37 -13.88 0.80 -26.20
N ILE A 38 -13.03 0.59 -25.21
CA ILE A 38 -12.80 1.54 -24.12
C ILE A 38 -12.16 2.83 -24.65
N ALA A 39 -11.16 2.74 -25.54
CA ALA A 39 -10.51 3.90 -26.14
C ALA A 39 -11.47 4.79 -26.96
N ALA A 40 -12.57 4.24 -27.45
CA ALA A 40 -13.60 4.98 -28.18
C ALA A 40 -14.65 5.66 -27.28
N MET A 41 -14.59 5.46 -25.96
CA MET A 41 -15.58 6.01 -25.02
C MET A 41 -15.34 7.50 -24.73
N PRO A 42 -16.40 8.29 -24.48
CA PRO A 42 -16.25 9.69 -24.09
C PRO A 42 -15.44 9.86 -22.80
N GLY A 43 -14.52 10.83 -22.81
CA GLY A 43 -13.67 11.14 -21.66
C GLY A 43 -12.37 10.33 -21.58
N VAL A 44 -12.21 9.28 -22.39
CA VAL A 44 -10.97 8.51 -22.48
C VAL A 44 -10.00 9.21 -23.44
N SER A 45 -8.80 9.52 -22.96
CA SER A 45 -7.75 10.15 -23.75
C SER A 45 -6.71 9.15 -24.26
N ASP A 46 -6.44 8.09 -23.50
CA ASP A 46 -5.53 7.01 -23.87
C ASP A 46 -5.89 5.71 -23.13
N VAL A 47 -5.49 4.57 -23.71
CA VAL A 47 -5.63 3.24 -23.12
C VAL A 47 -4.39 2.41 -23.42
N ASP A 48 -3.67 2.07 -22.37
CA ASP A 48 -2.56 1.12 -22.40
C ASP A 48 -3.02 -0.26 -21.92
N LEU A 49 -2.63 -1.30 -22.64
CA LEU A 49 -3.02 -2.69 -22.39
C LEU A 49 -1.77 -3.54 -22.29
N ILE A 50 -1.62 -4.25 -21.18
CA ILE A 50 -0.62 -5.30 -21.03
C ILE A 50 -1.35 -6.63 -20.94
N TYR A 51 -1.16 -7.46 -21.97
CA TYR A 51 -1.70 -8.81 -22.04
C TYR A 51 -0.55 -9.82 -22.19
N ASP A 52 -0.55 -10.85 -21.35
CA ASP A 52 0.39 -11.97 -21.42
C ASP A 52 -0.33 -13.29 -21.17
N ASN A 53 0.06 -14.31 -21.92
CA ASN A 53 -0.35 -15.70 -21.75
C ASN A 53 0.89 -16.61 -21.76
N GLY A 54 1.75 -16.38 -20.79
CA GLY A 54 3.03 -17.05 -20.64
C GLY A 54 2.94 -18.34 -19.84
N VAL A 55 3.67 -19.37 -20.28
CA VAL A 55 3.82 -20.64 -19.52
C VAL A 55 4.60 -20.43 -18.21
N LEU A 56 5.56 -19.51 -18.21
CA LEU A 56 6.46 -19.26 -17.07
C LEU A 56 6.00 -18.07 -16.21
N GLU A 57 5.45 -17.03 -16.84
CA GLU A 57 5.12 -15.76 -16.20
C GLU A 57 3.64 -15.68 -15.78
N GLY A 58 2.83 -16.65 -16.21
CA GLY A 58 1.40 -16.72 -15.92
C GLY A 58 0.57 -15.95 -16.96
N THR A 59 -0.72 -15.83 -16.67
CA THR A 59 -1.71 -15.16 -17.52
C THR A 59 -2.06 -13.82 -16.90
N ARG A 60 -1.86 -12.72 -17.63
CA ARG A 60 -2.01 -11.35 -17.13
C ARG A 60 -2.87 -10.49 -18.07
N PHE A 61 -3.72 -9.66 -17.48
CA PHE A 61 -4.53 -8.65 -18.16
C PHE A 61 -4.48 -7.36 -17.33
N GLU A 62 -3.77 -6.35 -17.82
CA GLU A 62 -3.71 -5.03 -17.16
C GLU A 62 -4.16 -3.93 -18.11
N LEU A 63 -4.98 -3.02 -17.61
CA LEU A 63 -5.52 -1.90 -18.39
C LEU A 63 -5.34 -0.58 -17.63
N ASP A 64 -4.54 0.32 -18.21
CA ASP A 64 -4.33 1.69 -17.73
C ASP A 64 -5.13 2.65 -18.64
N ILE A 65 -6.13 3.33 -18.07
CA ILE A 65 -7.06 4.20 -18.80
C ILE A 65 -6.83 5.66 -18.35
N ALA A 66 -6.47 6.54 -19.28
CA ALA A 66 -6.33 7.97 -18.99
C ALA A 66 -7.66 8.70 -19.18
N MET A 67 -8.14 9.37 -18.12
CA MET A 67 -9.44 10.06 -18.06
C MET A 67 -9.36 11.35 -17.25
N ASP A 68 -8.21 12.04 -17.26
CA ASP A 68 -7.92 13.20 -16.41
C ASP A 68 -8.98 14.31 -16.50
N GLU A 69 -9.52 14.55 -17.71
CA GLU A 69 -10.50 15.60 -18.01
C GLU A 69 -11.95 15.08 -18.08
N ALA A 70 -12.18 13.78 -17.85
CA ALA A 70 -13.50 13.17 -17.93
C ALA A 70 -14.39 13.61 -16.75
N THR A 71 -15.72 13.62 -16.90
CA THR A 71 -16.63 13.77 -15.76
C THR A 71 -16.69 12.49 -14.92
N ASP A 72 -17.10 12.60 -13.66
CA ASP A 72 -17.27 11.42 -12.77
C ASP A 72 -18.23 10.39 -13.40
N GLN A 73 -19.30 10.87 -14.05
CA GLN A 73 -20.27 10.03 -14.77
C GLN A 73 -19.63 9.30 -15.97
N GLN A 74 -18.70 9.94 -16.69
CA GLN A 74 -17.99 9.29 -17.80
C GLN A 74 -17.08 8.18 -17.29
N VAL A 75 -16.41 8.38 -16.15
CA VAL A 75 -15.63 7.33 -15.49
C VAL A 75 -16.52 6.16 -15.07
N GLY A 76 -17.70 6.43 -14.50
CA GLY A 76 -18.73 5.42 -14.21
C GLY A 76 -19.15 4.60 -15.42
N ALA A 77 -19.42 5.27 -16.54
CA ALA A 77 -19.78 4.60 -17.79
C ALA A 77 -18.66 3.69 -18.32
N VAL A 78 -17.41 4.15 -18.28
CA VAL A 78 -16.24 3.36 -18.70
C VAL A 78 -16.04 2.11 -17.84
N ALA A 79 -16.13 2.26 -16.52
CA ALA A 79 -16.02 1.12 -15.61
C ALA A 79 -17.13 0.09 -15.84
N THR A 80 -18.38 0.54 -16.02
CA THR A 80 -19.52 -0.34 -16.35
C THR A 80 -19.28 -1.09 -17.65
N GLN A 81 -18.87 -0.38 -18.71
CA GLN A 81 -18.62 -0.99 -20.00
C GLN A 81 -17.45 -1.99 -19.94
N LEU A 82 -16.41 -1.70 -19.14
CA LEU A 82 -15.26 -2.58 -18.95
C LEU A 82 -15.66 -3.88 -18.25
N ASP A 83 -16.50 -3.80 -17.22
CA ASP A 83 -17.02 -4.97 -16.50
C ASP A 83 -17.85 -5.87 -17.44
N GLU A 84 -18.80 -5.28 -18.19
CA GLU A 84 -19.59 -6.00 -19.20
C GLU A 84 -18.74 -6.68 -20.27
N LEU A 85 -17.66 -6.00 -20.70
CA LEU A 85 -16.76 -6.46 -21.75
C LEU A 85 -15.86 -7.61 -21.30
N ARG A 86 -15.35 -7.52 -20.07
CA ARG A 86 -14.52 -8.57 -19.48
C ARG A 86 -15.36 -9.81 -19.19
N GLY A 87 -16.50 -9.64 -18.53
CA GLY A 87 -17.29 -10.75 -18.00
C GLY A 87 -16.41 -11.79 -17.31
N ASP A 88 -16.74 -13.07 -17.49
CA ASP A 88 -15.96 -14.17 -16.89
C ASP A 88 -14.69 -14.53 -17.69
N ASN A 89 -14.41 -13.87 -18.83
CA ASN A 89 -13.40 -14.31 -19.80
C ASN A 89 -11.97 -14.26 -19.24
N PHE A 90 -11.71 -13.33 -18.33
CA PHE A 90 -10.40 -13.09 -17.74
C PHE A 90 -10.31 -13.54 -16.28
N ALA A 91 -11.34 -14.21 -15.73
CA ALA A 91 -11.38 -14.62 -14.31
C ALA A 91 -10.19 -15.49 -13.85
N LYS A 92 -9.48 -16.15 -14.78
CA LYS A 92 -8.27 -16.96 -14.51
C LYS A 92 -6.96 -16.16 -14.65
N PHE A 93 -7.02 -14.94 -15.15
CA PHE A 93 -5.87 -14.05 -15.34
C PHE A 93 -5.62 -13.27 -14.05
N ASP A 94 -4.36 -12.92 -13.81
CA ASP A 94 -4.03 -11.82 -12.93
C ASP A 94 -4.51 -10.53 -13.59
N GLN A 95 -5.38 -9.79 -12.91
CA GLN A 95 -6.14 -8.69 -13.47
C GLN A 95 -5.84 -7.42 -12.69
N SER A 96 -5.55 -6.33 -13.41
CA SER A 96 -5.45 -5.01 -12.82
C SER A 96 -6.05 -3.96 -13.75
N VAL A 97 -6.89 -3.10 -13.22
CA VAL A 97 -7.42 -1.94 -13.92
C VAL A 97 -7.03 -0.70 -13.16
N LYS A 98 -6.55 0.31 -13.87
CA LYS A 98 -6.24 1.62 -13.31
C LYS A 98 -6.85 2.71 -14.18
N ILE A 99 -7.63 3.58 -13.56
CA ILE A 99 -8.22 4.77 -14.19
C ILE A 99 -7.53 6.00 -13.61
N VAL A 100 -6.85 6.77 -14.46
CA VAL A 100 -6.24 8.05 -14.10
C VAL A 100 -7.33 9.13 -14.20
N VAL A 101 -7.65 9.75 -13.07
CA VAL A 101 -8.81 10.68 -12.95
C VAL A 101 -8.39 12.13 -12.75
N ALA A 102 -7.11 12.37 -12.50
CA ALA A 102 -6.43 13.65 -12.56
C ALA A 102 -4.92 13.41 -12.62
N LYS A 103 -4.11 14.45 -12.88
CA LYS A 103 -2.66 14.33 -12.92
C LYS A 103 -2.11 13.71 -11.62
N GLY A 104 -1.41 12.59 -11.77
CA GLY A 104 -0.84 11.86 -10.63
C GLY A 104 -1.88 11.21 -9.71
N THR A 105 -3.15 11.15 -10.12
CA THR A 105 -4.25 10.67 -9.29
C THR A 105 -5.01 9.57 -10.00
N SER A 106 -5.16 8.41 -9.35
CA SER A 106 -5.83 7.26 -9.98
C SER A 106 -6.66 6.42 -9.02
N ILE A 107 -7.58 5.67 -9.60
CA ILE A 107 -8.33 4.61 -8.96
C ILE A 107 -7.87 3.31 -9.60
N ALA A 108 -7.51 2.33 -8.78
CA ALA A 108 -7.08 1.02 -9.24
C ALA A 108 -7.91 -0.09 -8.58
N GLY A 109 -8.02 -1.21 -9.26
CA GLY A 109 -8.62 -2.43 -8.74
C GLY A 109 -8.02 -3.65 -9.40
N GLY A 110 -8.15 -4.80 -8.73
CA GLY A 110 -7.72 -6.07 -9.28
C GLY A 110 -8.73 -6.58 -10.32
N ALA A 111 -9.48 -7.61 -9.94
CA ALA A 111 -10.60 -8.07 -10.75
C ALA A 111 -11.69 -6.99 -10.86
N ASP A 112 -12.07 -6.35 -9.77
CA ASP A 112 -13.25 -5.49 -9.74
C ASP A 112 -12.91 -4.05 -9.34
N LEU A 113 -13.55 -3.10 -10.02
CA LEU A 113 -13.68 -1.72 -9.57
C LEU A 113 -14.92 -1.60 -8.67
N PRO A 114 -15.00 -0.61 -7.76
CA PRO A 114 -16.18 -0.42 -6.93
C PRO A 114 -17.44 -0.14 -7.78
N ASP A 115 -18.57 -0.73 -7.40
CA ASP A 115 -19.87 -0.54 -8.08
C ASP A 115 -20.29 0.95 -8.18
N ASP A 116 -19.88 1.76 -7.20
CA ASP A 116 -20.13 3.19 -7.11
C ASP A 116 -18.90 4.04 -7.51
N ILE A 117 -18.11 3.57 -8.47
CA ILE A 117 -16.90 4.25 -8.96
C ILE A 117 -17.09 5.73 -9.31
N GLU A 118 -18.27 6.15 -9.77
CA GLU A 118 -18.60 7.57 -10.00
C GLU A 118 -18.44 8.37 -8.71
N HIS A 119 -19.01 7.86 -7.61
CA HIS A 119 -18.90 8.51 -6.30
C HIS A 119 -17.46 8.50 -5.79
N VAL A 120 -16.76 7.37 -5.89
CA VAL A 120 -15.35 7.24 -5.49
C VAL A 120 -14.46 8.20 -6.28
N THR A 121 -14.73 8.39 -7.58
CA THR A 121 -14.03 9.36 -8.44
C THR A 121 -14.16 10.78 -7.92
N GLY A 122 -15.38 11.19 -7.55
CA GLY A 122 -15.61 12.50 -6.94
C GLY A 122 -14.86 12.69 -5.62
N LEU A 123 -14.79 11.65 -4.77
CA LEU A 123 -14.03 11.68 -3.52
C LEU A 123 -12.52 11.81 -3.76
N VAL A 124 -11.97 11.01 -4.68
CA VAL A 124 -10.53 11.00 -5.00
C VAL A 124 -10.10 12.31 -5.65
N ARG A 125 -10.93 12.92 -6.51
CA ARG A 125 -10.67 14.25 -7.08
C ARG A 125 -10.71 15.35 -6.04
N ARG A 126 -11.63 15.27 -5.07
CA ARG A 126 -11.65 16.21 -3.93
C ARG A 126 -10.39 16.05 -3.08
N LEU A 127 -9.94 14.83 -2.84
CA LEU A 127 -8.69 14.56 -2.12
C LEU A 127 -7.49 15.16 -2.86
N HIS A 128 -7.44 15.02 -4.19
CA HIS A 128 -6.41 15.64 -5.03
C HIS A 128 -6.39 17.17 -4.92
N ALA A 129 -7.56 17.82 -4.92
CA ALA A 129 -7.65 19.26 -4.76
C ALA A 129 -7.19 19.76 -3.37
N ASP A 130 -7.46 18.96 -2.33
CA ASP A 130 -7.15 19.32 -0.94
C ASP A 130 -5.73 18.93 -0.51
N THR A 131 -5.04 18.05 -1.27
CA THR A 131 -3.77 17.43 -0.86
C THR A 131 -2.69 17.55 -1.93
N PRO A 132 -1.79 18.55 -1.83
CA PRO A 132 -0.60 18.62 -2.67
C PRO A 132 0.31 17.40 -2.45
N ALA A 133 0.48 16.58 -3.50
CA ALA A 133 1.31 15.38 -3.48
C ALA A 133 1.77 15.01 -4.90
N ARG A 134 2.84 14.22 -5.03
CA ARG A 134 3.25 13.68 -6.34
C ARG A 134 2.22 12.69 -6.87
N GLU A 135 1.67 11.86 -5.98
CA GLU A 135 0.79 10.78 -6.39
C GLU A 135 -0.27 10.44 -5.34
N ILE A 136 -1.51 10.24 -5.79
CA ILE A 136 -2.65 9.79 -4.99
C ILE A 136 -3.27 8.58 -5.68
N ARG A 137 -3.40 7.46 -4.96
CA ARG A 137 -4.07 6.27 -5.46
C ARG A 137 -5.12 5.79 -4.48
N TRP A 138 -6.29 5.50 -5.00
CA TRP A 138 -7.30 4.71 -4.31
C TRP A 138 -7.31 3.30 -4.90
N PHE A 139 -7.39 2.27 -4.06
CA PHE A 139 -7.46 0.88 -4.48
C PHE A 139 -8.72 0.22 -3.94
N SER A 140 -9.42 -0.57 -4.76
CA SER A 140 -10.35 -1.57 -4.25
C SER A 140 -9.56 -2.71 -3.60
N GLY A 141 -10.03 -3.20 -2.46
CA GLY A 141 -9.49 -4.37 -1.77
C GLY A 141 -10.07 -5.67 -2.32
N GLY A 142 -9.65 -6.80 -1.73
CA GLY A 142 -10.08 -8.13 -2.17
C GLY A 142 -11.46 -8.53 -1.63
N ALA A 143 -11.95 -7.84 -0.59
CA ALA A 143 -13.28 -8.02 -0.05
C ALA A 143 -14.20 -6.84 -0.42
N PRO A 144 -15.53 -7.08 -0.50
CA PRO A 144 -16.51 -5.99 -0.57
C PRO A 144 -16.26 -5.00 0.57
N ASP A 145 -16.14 -3.72 0.24
CA ASP A 145 -15.86 -2.60 1.15
C ASP A 145 -14.41 -2.43 1.63
N GLU A 146 -13.50 -3.37 1.34
CA GLU A 146 -12.08 -3.16 1.60
C GLU A 146 -11.52 -2.13 0.60
N SER A 147 -10.75 -1.15 1.08
CA SER A 147 -10.14 -0.16 0.21
C SER A 147 -8.91 0.48 0.83
N LYS A 148 -7.95 0.83 -0.02
CA LYS A 148 -6.71 1.47 0.40
C LYS A 148 -6.59 2.85 -0.25
N VAL A 149 -6.19 3.84 0.55
CA VAL A 149 -5.71 5.13 0.03
C VAL A 149 -4.21 5.21 0.22
N ARG A 150 -3.48 5.51 -0.84
CA ARG A 150 -2.04 5.76 -0.82
C ARG A 150 -1.74 7.15 -1.36
N ILE A 151 -0.99 7.94 -0.59
CA ILE A 151 -0.46 9.24 -1.01
C ILE A 151 1.06 9.17 -0.94
N LEU A 152 1.72 9.45 -2.07
CA LEU A 152 3.17 9.50 -2.15
C LEU A 152 3.67 10.92 -2.31
N GLU A 153 4.71 11.24 -1.54
CA GLU A 153 5.37 12.55 -1.52
C GLU A 153 4.37 13.68 -1.27
N ALA A 154 3.61 13.57 -0.17
CA ALA A 154 2.75 14.63 0.33
C ALA A 154 3.59 15.78 0.89
N GLU A 155 3.24 17.03 0.57
CA GLU A 155 3.91 18.22 1.12
C GLU A 155 3.60 18.43 2.61
N ALA A 156 2.43 17.97 3.07
CA ALA A 156 1.99 18.05 4.46
C ALA A 156 1.28 16.74 4.85
N PRO A 157 2.02 15.69 5.29
CA PRO A 157 1.46 14.36 5.49
C PRO A 157 0.37 14.30 6.57
N ASP A 158 0.51 15.04 7.67
CA ASP A 158 -0.51 15.08 8.73
C ASP A 158 -1.83 15.66 8.22
N ALA A 159 -1.77 16.77 7.46
CA ALA A 159 -2.92 17.39 6.84
C ALA A 159 -3.56 16.50 5.76
N ALA A 160 -2.75 15.69 5.07
CA ALA A 160 -3.23 14.70 4.12
C ALA A 160 -4.03 13.59 4.83
N VAL A 161 -3.57 13.09 5.98
CA VAL A 161 -4.35 12.16 6.81
C VAL A 161 -5.67 12.78 7.28
N ASP A 162 -5.64 14.04 7.73
CA ASP A 162 -6.86 14.77 8.11
C ASP A 162 -7.84 14.91 6.94
N ALA A 163 -7.33 15.19 5.72
CA ALA A 163 -8.13 15.27 4.51
C ALA A 163 -8.78 13.93 4.16
N ILE A 164 -8.05 12.81 4.24
CA ILE A 164 -8.60 11.48 3.99
C ILE A 164 -9.73 11.18 4.98
N VAL A 165 -9.50 11.35 6.28
CA VAL A 165 -10.49 11.06 7.32
C VAL A 165 -11.76 11.89 7.13
N ARG A 166 -11.63 13.16 6.74
CA ARG A 166 -12.76 14.05 6.46
C ARG A 166 -13.50 13.71 5.17
N ILE A 167 -12.78 13.45 4.07
CA ILE A 167 -13.39 13.24 2.74
C ILE A 167 -14.07 11.87 2.68
N PHE A 168 -13.47 10.85 3.30
CA PHE A 168 -13.95 9.48 3.29
C PHE A 168 -14.74 9.12 4.57
N THR A 169 -15.33 10.09 5.28
CA THR A 169 -16.05 9.83 6.54
C THR A 169 -17.16 8.78 6.41
N ASP A 170 -17.91 8.80 5.30
CA ASP A 170 -19.01 7.85 5.05
C ASP A 170 -18.53 6.52 4.45
N ARG A 171 -17.26 6.45 4.06
CA ARG A 171 -16.62 5.27 3.45
C ARG A 171 -15.13 5.19 3.85
N PRO A 172 -14.82 4.96 5.14
CA PRO A 172 -13.45 5.00 5.61
C PRO A 172 -12.64 3.88 4.93
N PRO A 173 -11.46 4.18 4.36
CA PRO A 173 -10.59 3.15 3.84
C PRO A 173 -10.12 2.23 4.97
N SER A 174 -9.90 0.95 4.64
CA SER A 174 -9.34 -0.05 5.55
C SER A 174 -7.82 0.10 5.70
N GLU A 175 -7.15 0.77 4.76
CA GLU A 175 -5.74 1.09 4.86
C GLU A 175 -5.45 2.51 4.33
N ILE A 176 -4.64 3.26 5.06
CA ILE A 176 -4.15 4.58 4.63
C ILE A 176 -2.62 4.56 4.72
N GLU A 177 -1.98 4.90 3.60
CA GLU A 177 -0.53 5.06 3.52
C GLU A 177 -0.22 6.48 3.04
N VAL A 178 0.47 7.28 3.84
CA VAL A 178 0.88 8.64 3.47
C VAL A 178 2.39 8.75 3.67
N SER A 179 3.13 8.96 2.59
CA SER A 179 4.56 9.27 2.66
C SER A 179 4.83 10.74 2.41
N ALA A 180 5.71 11.33 3.21
CA ALA A 180 6.15 12.70 3.05
C ALA A 180 7.05 12.90 1.82
N ALA A 181 7.02 14.12 1.26
CA ALA A 181 7.99 14.59 0.29
C ALA A 181 9.37 14.74 0.94
N ASP A 182 9.45 15.33 2.13
CA ASP A 182 10.65 15.35 2.97
C ASP A 182 10.59 14.22 4.01
N ARG A 183 11.17 13.07 3.68
CA ARG A 183 11.18 11.88 4.56
C ARG A 183 12.11 12.01 5.78
N VAL A 184 12.83 13.13 5.90
CA VAL A 184 13.71 13.40 7.04
C VAL A 184 13.00 14.31 8.04
N ALA A 185 12.28 15.32 7.55
CA ALA A 185 11.60 16.29 8.39
C ALA A 185 10.19 15.87 8.80
N ASP A 186 9.52 15.06 7.98
CA ASP A 186 8.09 14.78 8.15
C ASP A 186 7.79 13.28 8.27
N PRO A 187 6.72 12.91 9.01
CA PRO A 187 6.40 11.51 9.26
C PRO A 187 5.85 10.78 8.05
N HIS A 188 6.14 9.48 7.98
CA HIS A 188 5.37 8.53 7.19
C HIS A 188 4.24 7.93 8.03
N TRP A 189 3.02 7.90 7.50
CA TRP A 189 1.86 7.29 8.14
C TRP A 189 1.47 5.98 7.46
N MET A 190 1.26 4.95 8.28
CA MET A 190 0.69 3.67 7.87
C MET A 190 -0.43 3.30 8.83
N ILE A 191 -1.67 3.35 8.37
CA ILE A 191 -2.86 3.17 9.20
C ILE A 191 -3.63 1.97 8.67
N PHE A 192 -3.95 1.04 9.56
CA PHE A 192 -4.71 -0.15 9.25
C PHE A 192 -6.03 -0.20 10.02
N ASN A 193 -7.01 -0.82 9.40
CA ASN A 193 -8.38 -0.93 9.87
C ASN A 193 -9.06 0.44 9.97
N ARG A 194 -10.27 0.46 10.52
CA ARG A 194 -11.09 1.68 10.59
C ARG A 194 -10.39 2.75 11.43
N PHE A 195 -10.18 3.92 10.83
CA PHE A 195 -9.59 5.09 11.46
C PHE A 195 -10.58 6.26 11.47
N THR A 196 -10.79 6.88 12.63
CA THR A 196 -11.82 7.91 12.81
C THR A 196 -11.22 9.27 13.17
N PRO A 197 -11.99 10.38 13.04
CA PRO A 197 -11.56 11.69 13.53
C PRO A 197 -11.18 11.70 15.01
N ALA A 198 -11.87 10.91 15.84
CA ALA A 198 -11.58 10.79 17.26
C ALA A 198 -10.26 10.06 17.54
N ASP A 199 -9.91 9.09 16.70
CA ASP A 199 -8.61 8.40 16.77
C ASP A 199 -7.48 9.35 16.40
N LYS A 200 -7.63 10.10 15.30
CA LYS A 200 -6.65 11.12 14.90
C LYS A 200 -6.43 12.17 15.99
N GLN A 201 -7.51 12.73 16.57
CA GLN A 201 -7.39 13.69 17.67
C GLN A 201 -6.73 13.10 18.93
N ARG A 202 -6.93 11.81 19.22
CA ARG A 202 -6.24 11.13 20.31
C ARG A 202 -4.75 11.03 20.00
N ILE A 203 -4.39 10.52 18.82
CA ILE A 203 -3.02 10.35 18.38
C ILE A 203 -2.26 11.68 18.38
N ASP A 204 -2.86 12.75 17.84
CA ASP A 204 -2.22 14.08 17.82
C ASP A 204 -1.88 14.57 19.24
N ARG A 205 -2.76 14.32 20.22
CA ARG A 205 -2.49 14.64 21.62
C ARG A 205 -1.38 13.78 22.21
N GLN A 206 -1.32 12.49 21.86
CA GLN A 206 -0.25 11.59 22.31
C GLN A 206 1.10 12.03 21.75
N LEU A 207 1.17 12.34 20.44
CA LEU A 207 2.39 12.83 19.79
C LEU A 207 2.82 14.18 20.37
N ALA A 208 1.89 15.11 20.61
CA ALA A 208 2.21 16.39 21.24
C ALA A 208 2.74 16.22 22.68
N ALA A 209 2.22 15.26 23.44
CA ALA A 209 2.69 14.95 24.79
C ALA A 209 4.05 14.21 24.81
N ALA A 210 4.45 13.58 23.70
CA ALA A 210 5.73 12.90 23.54
C ALA A 210 6.90 13.87 23.24
N ALA A 211 6.63 15.14 22.93
CA ALA A 211 7.66 16.15 22.68
C ALA A 211 8.75 16.16 23.79
N PRO A 212 10.04 16.26 23.43
CA PRO A 212 10.59 16.68 22.14
C PRO A 212 10.85 15.53 21.16
N ALA A 213 10.30 14.33 21.37
CA ALA A 213 10.39 13.25 20.40
C ALA A 213 9.74 13.67 19.06
N ASP A 214 10.48 13.54 17.97
CA ASP A 214 10.05 13.95 16.64
C ASP A 214 9.61 12.75 15.79
N PRO A 215 8.32 12.60 15.41
CA PRO A 215 7.85 11.41 14.70
C PRO A 215 8.39 11.30 13.26
N GLY A 216 9.01 10.16 12.92
CA GLY A 216 9.44 9.84 11.56
C GLY A 216 8.63 8.75 10.87
N TRP A 217 8.08 7.79 11.62
CA TRP A 217 7.17 6.77 11.10
C TRP A 217 6.09 6.45 12.13
N ILE A 218 4.83 6.58 11.74
CA ILE A 218 3.67 6.37 12.59
C ILE A 218 2.86 5.22 12.00
N GLY A 219 2.86 4.09 12.71
CA GLY A 219 1.99 2.95 12.46
C GLY A 219 0.77 3.01 13.38
N VAL A 220 -0.41 2.89 12.80
CA VAL A 220 -1.68 2.90 13.54
C VAL A 220 -2.47 1.64 13.20
N ARG A 221 -3.02 1.00 14.23
CA ARG A 221 -3.91 -0.13 14.09
C ARG A 221 -5.04 -0.02 15.10
N ASP A 222 -6.26 -0.22 14.62
CA ASP A 222 -7.47 -0.14 15.46
C ASP A 222 -7.55 1.17 16.25
N GLY A 223 -7.10 2.26 15.64
CA GLY A 223 -7.07 3.60 16.21
C GLY A 223 -5.91 3.89 17.18
N TRP A 224 -5.02 2.95 17.46
CA TRP A 224 -3.89 3.14 18.37
C TRP A 224 -2.56 3.12 17.62
N ILE A 225 -1.59 3.91 18.08
CA ILE A 225 -0.22 3.79 17.59
C ILE A 225 0.29 2.39 17.97
N ASP A 226 0.53 1.53 16.98
CA ASP A 226 1.13 0.20 17.18
C ASP A 226 2.63 0.20 16.86
N ARG A 227 3.10 1.26 16.17
CA ARG A 227 4.51 1.46 15.84
C ARG A 227 4.84 2.94 15.80
N LEU A 228 5.96 3.32 16.42
CA LEU A 228 6.51 4.67 16.31
C LEU A 228 8.02 4.61 16.07
N THR A 229 8.47 5.25 15.00
CA THR A 229 9.88 5.65 14.84
C THR A 229 9.98 7.13 15.13
N PHE A 230 10.91 7.54 15.99
CA PHE A 230 11.06 8.94 16.36
C PHE A 230 12.51 9.36 16.61
N GLY A 231 12.75 10.65 16.45
CA GLY A 231 13.99 11.32 16.74
C GLY A 231 14.17 11.64 18.21
N VAL A 232 15.38 11.44 18.71
CA VAL A 232 15.81 11.88 20.05
C VAL A 232 16.88 12.95 19.89
N PRO A 233 16.69 14.16 20.47
CA PRO A 233 17.59 15.29 20.23
C PRO A 233 19.04 15.07 20.69
N ALA A 234 19.24 14.40 21.84
CA ALA A 234 20.57 14.21 22.42
C ALA A 234 20.68 12.91 23.22
N PRO A 235 21.85 12.24 23.22
CA PRO A 235 22.08 11.06 24.04
C PRO A 235 21.86 11.30 25.54
N ALA A 236 22.12 12.52 26.02
CA ALA A 236 22.00 12.88 27.43
C ALA A 236 20.55 12.89 27.95
N SER A 237 19.57 13.26 27.11
CA SER A 237 18.14 13.25 27.47
C SER A 237 17.42 11.99 26.99
N ALA A 238 18.09 11.12 26.23
CA ALA A 238 17.46 10.04 25.48
C ALA A 238 16.60 9.10 26.33
N TYR A 239 17.04 8.75 27.54
CA TYR A 239 16.25 7.91 28.43
C TYR A 239 14.94 8.60 28.84
N GLU A 240 15.00 9.85 29.28
CA GLU A 240 13.82 10.60 29.71
C GLU A 240 12.85 10.84 28.54
N ASP A 241 13.38 11.10 27.34
CA ASP A 241 12.60 11.30 26.13
C ASP A 241 11.88 10.01 25.71
N VAL A 242 12.57 8.86 25.70
CA VAL A 242 11.95 7.57 25.38
C VAL A 242 10.88 7.20 26.43
N VAL A 243 11.16 7.38 27.72
CA VAL A 243 10.19 7.10 28.80
C VAL A 243 8.96 8.01 28.70
N ARG A 244 9.16 9.30 28.39
CA ARG A 244 8.05 10.24 28.14
C ARG A 244 7.19 9.76 26.98
N THR A 245 7.80 9.35 25.86
CA THR A 245 7.07 8.80 24.71
C THR A 245 6.27 7.56 25.10
N ILE A 246 6.87 6.60 25.83
CA ILE A 246 6.16 5.40 26.31
C ILE A 246 4.89 5.78 27.08
N HIS A 247 5.00 6.72 28.01
CA HIS A 247 3.84 7.16 28.81
C HIS A 247 2.82 7.97 27.99
N ALA A 248 3.27 8.86 27.10
CA ALA A 248 2.40 9.67 26.26
C ALA A 248 1.56 8.82 25.30
N LEU A 249 2.12 7.71 24.80
CA LEU A 249 1.42 6.74 23.95
C LEU A 249 0.50 5.80 24.74
N GLU A 250 0.49 5.86 26.07
CA GLU A 250 -0.20 4.91 26.94
C GLU A 250 0.24 3.45 26.67
N ALA A 251 1.51 3.27 26.29
CA ALA A 251 2.03 1.99 25.84
C ALA A 251 2.05 0.95 26.98
N GLY A 252 1.57 -0.26 26.68
CA GLY A 252 1.46 -1.34 27.65
C GLY A 252 0.69 -2.54 27.10
N PRO A 253 0.35 -3.56 27.92
CA PRO A 253 -0.35 -4.76 27.43
C PRO A 253 -1.69 -4.50 26.74
N ALA A 254 -2.39 -3.41 27.12
CA ALA A 254 -3.64 -3.00 26.48
C ALA A 254 -3.41 -2.27 25.14
N HIS A 255 -2.28 -1.58 25.00
CA HIS A 255 -1.90 -0.80 23.83
C HIS A 255 -0.44 -1.11 23.48
N PRO A 256 -0.18 -2.29 22.89
CA PRO A 256 1.18 -2.71 22.61
C PRO A 256 1.79 -1.85 21.49
N VAL A 257 3.04 -1.43 21.67
CA VAL A 257 3.73 -0.53 20.75
C VAL A 257 5.14 -1.01 20.44
N SER A 258 5.47 -1.04 19.15
CA SER A 258 6.84 -1.18 18.66
C SER A 258 7.51 0.19 18.57
N LEU A 259 8.48 0.45 19.43
CA LEU A 259 9.24 1.70 19.42
C LEU A 259 10.59 1.52 18.73
N THR A 260 10.97 2.51 17.93
CA THR A 260 12.31 2.69 17.41
C THR A 260 12.70 4.15 17.59
N TRP A 261 13.87 4.41 18.14
CA TRP A 261 14.39 5.77 18.26
C TRP A 261 15.76 5.89 17.61
N VAL A 262 16.05 7.08 17.10
CA VAL A 262 17.33 7.43 16.48
C VAL A 262 17.88 8.70 17.12
N TRP A 263 19.19 8.82 17.23
CA TRP A 263 19.80 10.07 17.70
C TRP A 263 19.92 11.07 16.56
N ASP A 264 19.17 12.17 16.65
CA ASP A 264 19.05 13.17 15.58
C ASP A 264 19.89 14.43 15.81
N GLY A 265 20.59 14.52 16.94
CA GLY A 265 21.47 15.64 17.25
C GLY A 265 22.70 15.78 16.33
N ASP A 266 23.02 14.75 15.53
CA ASP A 266 24.11 14.79 14.55
C ASP A 266 23.59 14.39 13.15
N PRO A 267 23.39 15.36 12.25
CA PRO A 267 22.95 15.10 10.88
C PRO A 267 23.80 14.08 10.10
N SER A 268 25.08 13.93 10.44
CA SER A 268 25.98 12.98 9.77
C SER A 268 25.70 11.52 10.11
N ARG A 269 24.94 11.27 11.19
CA ARG A 269 24.59 9.93 11.69
C ARG A 269 23.15 9.54 11.38
N ARG A 270 22.39 10.43 10.73
CA ARG A 270 20.99 10.15 10.38
C ARG A 270 20.91 8.94 9.45
N GLY A 271 20.06 7.99 9.83
CA GLY A 271 19.86 6.74 9.09
C GLY A 271 20.87 5.63 9.38
N GLU A 272 21.88 5.85 10.23
CA GLU A 272 22.81 4.82 10.65
C GLU A 272 22.19 3.91 11.73
N PRO A 273 22.00 2.60 11.47
CA PRO A 273 21.31 1.71 12.40
C PRO A 273 21.99 1.55 13.77
N ARG A 274 23.31 1.72 13.82
CA ARG A 274 24.13 1.57 15.03
C ARG A 274 23.89 2.63 16.11
N TRP A 275 23.26 3.76 15.76
CA TRP A 275 22.92 4.86 16.66
C TRP A 275 21.42 4.90 17.02
N ALA A 276 20.72 3.79 16.79
CA ALA A 276 19.31 3.62 17.09
C ALA A 276 19.12 2.72 18.33
N GLY A 277 17.89 2.66 18.82
CA GLY A 277 17.44 1.63 19.74
C GLY A 277 15.99 1.24 19.46
N SER A 278 15.60 0.06 19.93
CA SER A 278 14.24 -0.45 19.77
C SER A 278 13.74 -1.16 21.02
N ALA A 279 12.45 -1.05 21.29
CA ALA A 279 11.78 -1.78 22.36
C ALA A 279 10.36 -2.15 21.92
N MET A 280 9.89 -3.32 22.36
CA MET A 280 8.49 -3.70 22.22
C MET A 280 7.83 -3.57 23.58
N ILE A 281 6.82 -2.72 23.70
CA ILE A 281 6.11 -2.50 24.96
C ILE A 281 4.78 -3.22 24.87
N GLY A 282 4.46 -4.12 25.79
CA GLY A 282 3.15 -4.79 25.87
C GLY A 282 2.92 -6.02 24.97
N LYS A 283 3.89 -6.44 24.14
CA LYS A 283 3.82 -7.69 23.34
C LYS A 283 5.22 -8.28 23.10
N CYS A 284 5.30 -9.49 22.53
CA CYS A 284 6.54 -10.20 22.21
C CYS A 284 6.74 -10.58 20.75
N ASP A 285 6.25 -9.73 19.85
CA ASP A 285 6.43 -9.92 18.42
C ASP A 285 7.36 -8.84 17.88
N TYR A 286 8.67 -9.04 18.02
CA TYR A 286 9.64 -8.15 17.38
C TYR A 286 9.42 -8.18 15.86
N VAL A 287 9.04 -7.04 15.31
CA VAL A 287 8.73 -6.90 13.88
C VAL A 287 9.95 -7.24 13.02
N ASN A 288 9.73 -7.92 11.90
CA ASN A 288 10.77 -8.09 10.86
C ASN A 288 11.18 -6.69 10.33
N GLY A 289 12.49 -6.44 10.25
CA GLY A 289 13.03 -5.14 9.83
C GLY A 289 13.61 -4.25 10.94
N ASP A 290 13.82 -4.79 12.14
CA ASP A 290 14.60 -4.13 13.21
C ASP A 290 16.03 -3.84 12.72
N ARG A 291 16.27 -2.58 12.34
CA ARG A 291 17.57 -2.11 11.82
C ARG A 291 18.68 -2.27 12.86
N THR A 292 18.36 -2.33 14.16
CA THR A 292 19.35 -2.56 15.21
C THR A 292 19.97 -3.98 15.16
N LYS A 293 19.41 -4.89 14.37
CA LYS A 293 19.93 -6.25 14.17
C LYS A 293 20.93 -6.37 13.01
N THR A 294 21.00 -5.39 12.12
CA THR A 294 21.87 -5.48 10.93
C THR A 294 23.30 -5.04 11.20
N GLU A 295 23.53 -4.21 12.22
CA GLU A 295 24.85 -3.78 12.68
C GLU A 295 24.91 -3.73 14.21
N PRO A 296 26.08 -3.98 14.83
CA PRO A 296 26.22 -3.83 16.27
C PRO A 296 25.96 -2.38 16.70
N LEU A 297 25.03 -2.19 17.64
CA LEU A 297 24.80 -0.91 18.28
C LEU A 297 26.08 -0.40 18.96
N VAL A 298 26.26 0.92 18.97
CA VAL A 298 27.31 1.53 19.80
C VAL A 298 27.01 1.28 21.30
N PRO A 299 28.03 1.21 22.18
CA PRO A 299 27.85 0.83 23.58
C PRO A 299 26.77 1.63 24.31
N ASP A 300 26.71 2.94 24.09
CA ASP A 300 25.73 3.81 24.74
C ASP A 300 24.29 3.56 24.25
N ALA A 301 24.11 3.29 22.95
CA ALA A 301 22.81 2.95 22.37
C ALA A 301 22.33 1.58 22.85
N LEU A 302 23.26 0.61 22.94
CA LEU A 302 22.99 -0.71 23.50
C LEU A 302 22.58 -0.62 24.98
N ALA A 303 23.31 0.14 25.79
CA ALA A 303 23.02 0.32 27.21
C ALA A 303 21.65 0.97 27.43
N LEU A 304 21.31 1.99 26.64
CA LEU A 304 19.99 2.62 26.67
C LEU A 304 18.90 1.62 26.29
N GLN A 305 19.07 0.89 25.19
CA GLN A 305 18.10 -0.11 24.73
C GLN A 305 17.86 -1.18 25.80
N GLN A 306 18.94 -1.70 26.40
CA GLN A 306 18.84 -2.69 27.48
C GLN A 306 18.07 -2.13 28.67
N ARG A 307 18.40 -0.90 29.10
CA ARG A 307 17.69 -0.24 30.21
C ARG A 307 16.20 -0.08 29.95
N ILE A 308 15.81 0.40 28.77
CA ILE A 308 14.39 0.57 28.40
C ILE A 308 13.69 -0.79 28.33
N ARG A 309 14.33 -1.79 27.72
CA ARG A 309 13.73 -3.14 27.64
C ARG A 309 13.60 -3.78 29.01
N ASP A 310 14.59 -3.62 29.87
CA ASP A 310 14.56 -4.20 31.21
C ASP A 310 13.41 -3.68 32.07
N GLU A 311 12.97 -2.44 31.82
CA GLU A 311 11.94 -1.73 32.57
C GLU A 311 10.54 -1.85 31.95
N PHE A 312 10.43 -1.79 30.63
CA PHE A 312 9.14 -1.67 29.93
C PHE A 312 8.83 -2.82 28.95
N ASP A 313 9.85 -3.57 28.51
CA ASP A 313 9.61 -4.71 27.62
C ASP A 313 8.99 -5.84 28.45
N THR A 314 7.77 -6.21 28.10
CA THR A 314 6.98 -7.20 28.83
C THR A 314 7.34 -8.64 28.44
N CYS A 315 8.36 -8.82 27.61
CA CYS A 315 8.82 -10.15 27.24
C CYS A 315 9.60 -10.85 28.35
N LEU A 316 9.34 -12.14 28.48
CA LEU A 316 10.04 -13.00 29.44
C LEU A 316 11.54 -12.94 29.16
N LYS A 317 12.29 -12.50 30.16
CA LYS A 317 13.77 -12.50 30.20
C LYS A 317 14.32 -13.92 30.30
#